data_AF-A0A838IVB8-F1
#
_entry.id   AF-A0A838IVB8-F1
#
_cell.length_a   1.000
_cell.length_b   1.000
_cell.length_c   1.000
_cell.angle_alpha   90.00
_cell.angle_beta   90.00
_cell.angle_gamma   90.00
#
_symmetry.space_group_name_H-M   'P 1'
#
loop_
_entity.id
_entity.type
_entity.pdbx_description
1 polymer ?
#
loop_
_entity_poly.entity_id
_entity_poly.type
_entity_poly.pdbx_seq_one_letter_code
_entity_poly.pdbx_strand_id
1 'polypeptide(L)'
;MKVALTQGAGRLEGLEGSLEALGYDVVRVPLVATVARVDAAATAAANALIDLPWRLYPSRSAVEAWRAIGCSHHDRARLGAVGPGTRRALELDAGRAVVEGAPATAAGLASVVVRASDHRDGPIGVVQGSRARPTLANALRISGFE
;
A
#
# COMPACT_ATOMS: atom_id res chain seq x y z
N MET A 1 -11.19 2.91 -31.76
CA MET A 1 -12.08 2.61 -30.61
C MET A 1 -11.72 3.55 -29.48
N LYS A 2 -12.70 4.07 -28.72
CA LYS A 2 -12.42 4.95 -27.58
C LYS A 2 -12.30 4.15 -26.28
N VAL A 3 -11.33 4.50 -25.44
CA VAL A 3 -11.10 3.89 -24.13
C VAL A 3 -11.13 4.97 -23.06
N ALA A 4 -12.00 4.81 -22.06
CA ALA A 4 -12.07 5.71 -20.93
C ALA A 4 -11.20 5.20 -19.78
N LEU A 5 -10.27 6.05 -19.31
CA LEU A 5 -9.45 5.79 -18.13
C LEU A 5 -10.07 6.47 -16.91
N THR A 6 -10.61 5.66 -15.99
CA THR A 6 -11.40 6.12 -14.84
C THR A 6 -10.68 6.08 -13.50
N GLN A 7 -9.47 5.54 -13.47
CA GLN A 7 -8.62 5.50 -12.28
C GLN A 7 -8.27 6.90 -11.78
N GLY A 8 -7.94 7.00 -10.49
CA GLY A 8 -7.46 8.26 -9.91
C GLY A 8 -6.18 8.77 -10.58
N ALA A 9 -5.95 10.07 -10.48
CA ALA A 9 -4.75 10.72 -11.05
C ALA A 9 -3.46 10.05 -10.53
N GLY A 10 -2.45 9.96 -11.41
CA GLY A 10 -1.16 9.36 -11.09
C GLY A 10 -1.15 7.82 -10.90
N ARG A 11 -2.24 7.13 -11.28
CA ARG A 11 -2.33 5.65 -11.27
C ARG A 11 -2.18 5.09 -12.68
N LEU A 12 -1.66 3.86 -12.76
CA LEU A 12 -1.41 3.14 -14.02
C LEU A 12 -0.53 3.96 -14.99
N GLU A 13 0.61 4.41 -14.47
CA GLU A 13 1.60 5.16 -15.24
C GLU A 13 2.01 4.39 -16.50
N GLY A 14 2.02 5.06 -17.65
CA GLY A 14 2.31 4.44 -18.94
C GLY A 14 1.15 3.72 -19.63
N LEU A 15 0.00 3.52 -18.96
CA LEU A 15 -1.15 2.84 -19.58
C LEU A 15 -1.73 3.63 -20.76
N GLU A 16 -1.90 4.95 -20.61
CA GLU A 16 -2.42 5.84 -21.66
C GLU A 16 -1.55 5.75 -22.92
N GLY A 17 -0.24 6.01 -22.79
CA GLY A 17 0.68 5.90 -23.93
C GLY A 17 0.72 4.49 -24.53
N SER A 18 0.58 3.44 -23.73
CA SER A 18 0.51 2.06 -24.22
C SER A 18 -0.77 1.78 -25.01
N LEU A 19 -1.90 2.35 -24.62
CA LEU A 19 -3.17 2.24 -25.34
C LEU A 19 -3.16 3.08 -26.63
N GLU A 20 -2.62 4.29 -26.58
CA GLU A 20 -2.47 5.15 -27.75
C GLU A 20 -1.54 4.51 -28.79
N ALA A 21 -0.43 3.89 -28.36
CA ALA A 21 0.47 3.14 -29.24
C ALA A 21 -0.20 1.93 -29.91
N LEU A 22 -1.29 1.41 -29.33
CA LEU A 22 -2.13 0.35 -29.92
C LEU A 22 -3.26 0.91 -30.79
N GLY A 23 -3.32 2.23 -31.00
CA GLY A 23 -4.31 2.89 -31.85
C GLY A 23 -5.65 3.19 -31.17
N TYR A 24 -5.70 3.17 -29.84
CA TYR A 24 -6.89 3.60 -29.09
C TYR A 24 -6.92 5.13 -28.91
N ASP A 25 -8.12 5.70 -28.97
CA ASP A 25 -8.37 7.08 -28.56
C ASP A 25 -8.69 7.08 -27.05
N VAL A 26 -7.77 7.62 -26.25
CA VAL A 26 -7.83 7.53 -24.79
C VAL A 26 -8.42 8.80 -24.21
N VAL A 27 -9.49 8.67 -23.41
CA VAL A 27 -10.11 9.78 -22.70
C VAL A 27 -9.95 9.58 -21.20
N ARG A 28 -9.35 10.55 -20.51
CA ARG A 28 -9.22 10.51 -19.05
C ARG A 28 -10.46 11.08 -18.38
N VAL A 29 -11.12 10.27 -17.58
CA VAL A 29 -12.31 10.66 -16.78
C VAL A 29 -12.16 10.11 -15.36
N PRO A 30 -11.29 10.69 -14.51
CA PRO A 30 -11.04 10.16 -13.17
C PRO A 30 -12.33 10.15 -12.33
N LEU A 31 -12.76 8.96 -11.88
CA LEU A 31 -13.96 8.80 -11.06
C LEU A 31 -13.63 8.60 -9.57
N VAL A 32 -12.35 8.47 -9.24
CA VAL A 32 -11.88 8.21 -7.88
C VAL A 32 -10.82 9.22 -7.49
N ALA A 33 -11.08 9.97 -6.42
CA ALA A 33 -10.08 10.76 -5.71
C ALA A 33 -9.67 10.02 -4.43
N THR A 34 -8.37 10.06 -4.12
CA THR A 34 -7.84 9.59 -2.83
C THR A 34 -7.19 10.78 -2.14
N VAL A 35 -7.60 11.04 -0.90
CA VAL A 35 -7.10 12.15 -0.10
C VAL A 35 -6.53 11.58 1.19
N ALA A 36 -5.34 12.02 1.57
CA ALA A 36 -4.74 11.65 2.85
C ALA A 36 -5.55 12.27 3.99
N ARG A 37 -5.87 11.46 5.01
CA ARG A 37 -6.46 11.98 6.25
C ARG A 37 -5.33 12.44 7.16
N VAL A 38 -5.30 13.73 7.49
CA VAL A 38 -4.29 14.35 8.37
C VAL A 38 -4.91 14.89 9.66
N ASP A 39 -6.04 14.31 10.06
CA ASP A 39 -6.74 14.65 11.28
C ASP A 39 -6.09 13.98 12.52
N ALA A 40 -6.52 14.41 13.72
CA ALA A 40 -5.98 13.89 14.98
C ALA A 40 -6.21 12.38 15.14
N ALA A 41 -7.33 11.86 14.64
CA ALA A 41 -7.62 10.43 14.69
C ALA A 41 -6.67 9.62 13.80
N ALA A 42 -6.38 10.11 12.59
CA ALA A 42 -5.40 9.50 11.70
C ALA A 42 -3.98 9.53 12.30
N THR A 43 -3.62 10.64 12.96
CA THR A 43 -2.33 10.78 13.66
C THR A 43 -2.22 9.79 14.82
N ALA A 44 -3.25 9.68 15.66
CA ALA A 44 -3.28 8.72 16.75
C ALA A 44 -3.19 7.27 16.25
N ALA A 45 -3.92 6.95 15.17
CA ALA A 45 -3.83 5.63 14.54
C ALA A 45 -2.43 5.36 13.98
N ALA A 46 -1.79 6.35 13.35
CA ALA A 46 -0.43 6.21 12.85
C ALA A 46 0.56 5.96 13.99
N ASN A 47 0.46 6.72 15.09
CA ASN A 47 1.30 6.56 16.27
C ASN A 47 1.21 5.16 16.88
N ALA A 48 0.03 4.53 16.87
CA ALA A 48 -0.15 3.17 17.36
C ALA A 48 0.57 2.11 16.49
N LEU A 49 0.97 2.46 15.26
CA LEU A 49 1.73 1.58 14.36
C LEU A 49 3.24 1.83 14.42
N ILE A 50 3.67 2.90 15.10
CA ILE A 50 5.09 3.18 15.36
C ILE A 50 5.64 2.09 16.27
N ASP A 51 6.92 1.74 16.07
CA ASP A 51 7.64 0.68 16.80
C ASP A 51 7.14 -0.77 16.61
N LEU A 52 6.08 -0.98 15.84
CA LEU A 52 5.68 -2.32 15.44
C LEU A 52 6.77 -3.01 14.58
N PRO A 53 6.99 -4.31 14.75
CA PRO A 53 8.02 -5.07 14.02
C PRO A 53 7.80 -5.06 12.50
N TRP A 54 6.55 -4.91 12.09
CA TRP A 54 6.12 -4.88 10.70
C TRP A 54 5.14 -3.75 10.45
N ARG A 55 5.27 -3.15 9.26
CA ARG A 55 4.28 -2.21 8.74
C ARG A 55 4.01 -2.49 7.26
N LEU A 56 2.76 -2.78 6.94
CA LEU A 56 2.33 -3.23 5.62
C LEU A 56 1.50 -2.15 4.91
N TYR A 57 1.76 -2.00 3.62
CA TYR A 57 1.17 -0.98 2.76
C TYR A 57 0.50 -1.67 1.56
N PRO A 58 -0.84 -1.70 1.51
CA PRO A 58 -1.58 -2.32 0.41
C PRO A 58 -1.60 -1.46 -0.86
N SER A 59 -1.22 -0.18 -0.78
CA SER A 59 -1.24 0.74 -1.90
C SER A 59 -0.23 1.87 -1.75
N ARG A 60 0.18 2.48 -2.86
CA ARG A 60 0.98 3.72 -2.84
C ARG A 60 0.26 4.88 -2.13
N SER A 61 -1.07 4.93 -2.13
CA SER A 61 -1.80 5.95 -1.35
C SER A 61 -1.63 5.81 0.16
N ALA A 62 -1.43 4.60 0.68
CA ALA A 62 -1.13 4.39 2.09
C ALA A 62 0.25 4.97 2.45
N VAL A 63 1.24 4.79 1.57
CA VAL A 63 2.58 5.38 1.71
C VAL A 63 2.51 6.91 1.70
N GLU A 64 1.75 7.47 0.76
CA GLU A 64 1.51 8.92 0.65
C GLU A 64 0.82 9.47 1.90
N ALA A 65 -0.18 8.76 2.44
CA ALA A 65 -0.89 9.19 3.64
C ALA A 65 -0.02 9.16 4.90
N TRP A 66 0.82 8.13 5.07
CA TRP A 66 1.78 8.03 6.18
C TRP A 66 2.70 9.26 6.23
N ARG A 67 3.23 9.66 5.07
CA ARG A 67 4.08 10.85 4.92
C ARG A 67 3.34 12.15 5.15
N ALA A 68 2.10 12.25 4.65
CA ALA A 68 1.28 13.45 4.81
C ALA A 68 0.95 13.75 6.28
N ILE A 69 0.89 12.72 7.14
CA ILE A 69 0.73 12.86 8.60
C ILE A 69 2.06 13.22 9.29
N GLY A 70 3.18 13.21 8.57
CA GLY A 70 4.51 13.53 9.09
C GLY A 70 5.28 12.32 9.61
N CYS A 71 4.79 11.09 9.40
CA CYS A 71 5.46 9.89 9.86
C CYS A 71 6.59 9.46 8.91
N SER A 72 7.68 8.94 9.48
CA SER A 72 8.85 8.45 8.75
C SER A 72 8.78 6.94 8.49
N HIS A 73 9.49 6.47 7.46
CA HIS A 73 9.75 5.04 7.21
C HIS A 73 11.20 4.61 7.60
N HIS A 74 11.98 5.52 8.19
CA HIS A 74 13.36 5.26 8.65
C HIS A 74 13.43 4.62 10.04
N ASP A 75 12.34 4.04 10.53
CA ASP A 75 12.31 3.23 11.73
C ASP A 75 12.78 1.79 11.45
N ARG A 76 12.78 0.95 12.49
CA ARG A 76 13.23 -0.45 12.41
C ARG A 76 12.16 -1.40 11.88
N ALA A 77 10.97 -0.92 11.54
CA ALA A 77 9.88 -1.78 11.10
C ALA A 77 10.24 -2.45 9.76
N ARG A 78 10.02 -3.75 9.63
CA ARG A 78 10.07 -4.42 8.32
C ARG A 78 8.88 -3.94 7.49
N LEU A 79 9.15 -3.51 6.25
CA LEU A 79 8.13 -2.93 5.40
C LEU A 79 7.63 -3.95 4.38
N GLY A 80 6.32 -4.02 4.22
CA GLY A 80 5.68 -4.87 3.21
C GLY A 80 4.81 -4.08 2.25
N ALA A 81 4.82 -4.46 0.98
CA ALA A 81 4.06 -3.87 -0.10
C ALA A 81 3.25 -4.92 -0.84
N VAL A 82 1.99 -4.62 -1.17
CA VAL A 82 1.16 -5.57 -1.93
C VAL A 82 1.68 -5.81 -3.35
N GLY A 83 2.29 -4.81 -3.99
CA GLY A 83 2.78 -4.95 -5.35
C GLY A 83 3.84 -3.92 -5.73
N PRO A 84 4.35 -3.98 -6.98
CA PRO A 84 5.60 -3.35 -7.37
C PRO A 84 5.55 -1.83 -7.31
N GLY A 85 4.40 -1.22 -7.66
CA GLY A 85 4.22 0.23 -7.56
C GLY A 85 4.25 0.75 -6.12
N THR A 86 3.72 -0.02 -5.16
CA THR A 86 3.77 0.34 -3.74
C THR A 86 5.17 0.09 -3.17
N ARG A 87 5.80 -1.03 -3.55
CA ARG A 87 7.17 -1.36 -3.18
C ARG A 87 8.12 -0.24 -3.58
N ARG A 88 8.10 0.17 -4.86
CA ARG A 88 8.94 1.26 -5.38
C ARG A 88 8.73 2.56 -4.60
N ALA A 89 7.47 2.90 -4.28
CA ALA A 89 7.17 4.09 -3.50
C ALA A 89 7.76 4.04 -2.08
N LEU A 90 7.73 2.88 -1.42
CA LEU A 90 8.35 2.68 -0.12
C LEU A 90 9.88 2.65 -0.19
N GLU A 91 10.48 1.99 -1.17
CA GLU A 91 11.94 1.92 -1.31
C GLU A 91 12.53 3.31 -1.58
N LEU A 92 11.86 4.12 -2.41
CA LEU A 92 12.26 5.52 -2.66
C LEU A 92 12.19 6.38 -1.39
N ASP A 93 11.27 6.07 -0.47
CA ASP A 93 11.07 6.86 0.74
C ASP A 93 11.92 6.39 1.91
N ALA A 94 11.93 5.08 2.16
CA ALA A 94 12.64 4.44 3.25
C ALA A 94 14.14 4.25 2.97
N GLY A 95 14.55 4.28 1.71
CA GLY A 95 15.93 4.05 1.28
C GLY A 95 16.43 2.61 1.49
N ARG A 96 15.52 1.63 1.59
CA ARG A 96 15.84 0.23 1.90
C ARG A 96 14.86 -0.74 1.25
N ALA A 97 15.26 -2.01 1.17
CA ALA A 97 14.45 -3.07 0.59
C ALA A 97 13.11 -3.26 1.32
N VAL A 98 12.08 -3.57 0.54
CA VAL A 98 10.71 -3.77 0.99
C VAL A 98 10.23 -5.14 0.52
N VAL A 99 9.57 -5.88 1.41
CA VAL A 99 8.99 -7.18 1.09
C VAL A 99 7.78 -6.99 0.17
N GLU A 100 7.70 -7.75 -0.90
CA GLU A 100 6.59 -7.68 -1.86
C GLU A 100 5.71 -8.93 -1.76
N GLY A 101 4.40 -8.76 -1.97
CA GLY A 101 3.48 -9.88 -2.12
C GLY A 101 3.79 -10.71 -3.37
N ALA A 102 3.80 -12.03 -3.21
CA ALA A 102 3.93 -12.98 -4.30
C ALA A 102 2.77 -13.99 -4.26
N PRO A 103 1.74 -13.88 -5.14
CA PRO A 103 1.56 -12.86 -6.18
C PRO A 103 1.26 -11.48 -5.60
N ALA A 104 1.36 -10.43 -6.43
CA ALA A 104 1.20 -9.01 -6.06
C ALA A 104 -0.25 -8.65 -5.61
N THR A 105 -0.66 -9.20 -4.47
CA THR A 105 -2.00 -9.22 -3.91
C THR A 105 -1.94 -9.15 -2.38
N ALA A 106 -3.05 -8.79 -1.73
CA ALA A 106 -3.15 -8.82 -0.27
C ALA A 106 -2.85 -10.21 0.33
N ALA A 107 -3.39 -11.27 -0.28
CA ALA A 107 -3.16 -12.64 0.18
C ALA A 107 -1.70 -13.07 -0.03
N GLY A 108 -1.09 -12.71 -1.17
CA GLY A 108 0.31 -12.99 -1.44
C GLY A 108 1.24 -12.28 -0.44
N LEU A 109 0.96 -11.01 -0.11
CA LEU A 109 1.72 -10.29 0.93
C LEU A 109 1.57 -10.97 2.30
N ALA A 110 0.35 -11.32 2.70
CA ALA A 110 0.13 -12.04 3.96
C ALA A 110 0.94 -13.34 4.02
N SER A 111 0.90 -14.15 2.96
CA SER A 111 1.66 -15.41 2.90
C SER A 111 3.18 -15.21 3.01
N VAL A 112 3.72 -14.16 2.37
CA VAL A 112 5.15 -13.84 2.47
C VAL A 112 5.51 -13.39 3.89
N VAL A 113 4.70 -12.52 4.50
CA VAL A 113 4.95 -12.02 5.87
C VAL A 113 4.85 -13.15 6.89
N VAL A 114 3.84 -14.02 6.80
CA VAL A 114 3.67 -15.18 7.68
C VAL A 114 4.88 -16.11 7.64
N ARG A 115 5.46 -16.34 6.45
CA ARG A 115 6.68 -17.15 6.31
C ARG A 115 7.94 -16.46 6.85
N ALA A 116 7.94 -15.14 6.89
CA ALA A 116 9.11 -14.33 7.26
C ALA A 116 9.08 -13.83 8.72
N SER A 117 8.02 -14.14 9.48
CA SER A 117 7.80 -13.64 10.84
C SER A 117 7.65 -14.78 11.84
N ASP A 118 8.11 -14.58 13.07
CA ASP A 118 7.69 -15.39 14.22
C ASP A 118 6.49 -14.66 14.86
N HIS A 119 5.46 -15.37 15.31
CA HIS A 119 4.33 -14.79 16.05
C HIS A 119 4.78 -14.05 17.32
N ARG A 120 5.96 -14.39 17.85
CA ARG A 120 6.61 -13.69 18.96
C ARG A 120 7.15 -12.32 18.61
N ASP A 121 7.24 -11.97 17.33
CA ASP A 121 7.69 -10.64 16.89
C ASP A 121 6.73 -9.53 17.32
N GLY A 122 5.46 -9.87 17.59
CA GLY A 122 4.41 -8.93 18.00
C GLY A 122 3.40 -8.63 16.89
N PRO A 123 2.52 -7.64 17.11
CA PRO A 123 1.43 -7.31 16.19
C PRO A 123 1.94 -6.69 14.88
N ILE A 124 1.12 -6.79 13.83
CA ILE A 124 1.48 -6.30 12.49
C ILE A 124 0.67 -5.05 12.14
N GLY A 125 1.35 -3.94 11.86
CA GLY A 125 0.69 -2.72 11.43
C GLY A 125 0.23 -2.79 9.97
N VAL A 126 -1.01 -2.37 9.70
CA VAL A 126 -1.54 -2.23 8.32
C VAL A 126 -1.98 -0.79 8.09
N VAL A 127 -1.30 -0.09 7.20
CA VAL A 127 -1.63 1.30 6.82
C VAL A 127 -2.62 1.26 5.67
N GLN A 128 -3.88 1.63 5.88
CA GLN A 128 -4.92 1.52 4.87
C GLN A 128 -5.97 2.63 4.93
N GLY A 129 -6.67 2.85 3.82
CA GLY A 129 -7.78 3.79 3.77
C GLY A 129 -9.04 3.24 4.45
N SER A 130 -9.95 4.13 4.86
CA SER A 130 -11.19 3.78 5.57
C SER A 130 -12.17 2.89 4.79
N ARG A 131 -12.06 2.88 3.45
CA ARG A 131 -12.87 2.03 2.55
C ARG A 131 -12.07 0.85 1.98
N ALA A 132 -10.88 0.59 2.50
CA ALA A 132 -10.09 -0.55 2.07
C ALA A 132 -10.83 -1.86 2.43
N ARG A 133 -10.76 -2.85 1.54
CA ARG A 133 -11.26 -4.19 1.87
C ARG A 133 -10.37 -4.77 2.97
N PRO A 134 -10.93 -5.46 3.98
CA PRO A 134 -10.15 -6.00 5.09
C PRO A 134 -9.34 -7.26 4.71
N THR A 135 -9.13 -7.53 3.42
CA THR A 135 -8.55 -8.78 2.92
C THR A 135 -7.16 -9.07 3.50
N LEU A 136 -6.28 -8.05 3.56
CA LEU A 136 -4.93 -8.23 4.12
C LEU A 136 -4.99 -8.52 5.63
N ALA A 137 -5.72 -7.68 6.37
CA ALA A 137 -5.87 -7.86 7.83
C ALA A 137 -6.53 -9.20 8.17
N ASN A 138 -7.57 -9.61 7.43
CA ASN A 138 -8.23 -10.90 7.64
C ASN A 138 -7.30 -12.07 7.33
N ALA A 139 -6.49 -12.00 6.26
CA ALA A 139 -5.54 -13.04 5.94
C ALA A 139 -4.49 -13.22 7.05
N LEU A 140 -3.98 -12.12 7.62
CA LEU A 140 -3.03 -12.15 8.75
C LEU A 140 -3.66 -12.75 10.01
N ARG A 141 -4.90 -12.36 10.34
CA ARG A 141 -5.63 -12.91 11.50
C ARG A 141 -5.92 -14.39 11.37
N ILE A 142 -6.30 -14.86 10.18
CA ILE A 142 -6.49 -16.30 9.93
C ILE A 142 -5.18 -17.07 10.17
N SER A 143 -4.03 -16.44 9.92
CA SER A 143 -2.71 -17.01 10.20
C SER A 143 -2.25 -16.82 11.65
N GLY A 144 -3.03 -16.22 12.54
CA GLY A 144 -2.70 -16.08 13.97
C GLY A 144 -1.99 -14.79 14.37
N PHE A 145 -1.95 -13.78 13.50
CA PHE A 145 -1.45 -12.44 13.85
C PHE A 145 -2.57 -11.52 14.32
N GLU A 146 -2.22 -10.56 15.18
CA GLU A 146 -3.07 -9.41 15.54
C GLU A 146 -2.86 -8.24 14.56
#